data_AF-A0A9E4MCK5-F1
#
_entry.id   AF-A0A9E4MCK5-F1
#
_cell.length_a   1.000
_cell.length_b   1.000
_cell.length_c   1.000
_cell.angle_alpha   90.00
_cell.angle_beta   90.00
_cell.angle_gamma   90.00
#
_symmetry.space_group_name_H-M   'P 1'
#
loop_
_entity.id
_entity.type
_entity.pdbx_description
1 polymer ?
#
loop_
_entity_poly.entity_id
_entity_poly.type
_entity_poly.pdbx_seq_one_letter_code
_entity_poly.pdbx_strand_id
1 'polypeptide(L)'
;MLHRRRRRRRRRCRHRRRAPNPLKDAYFGDLHVHTKYSFDAYLFGTRTNPDDAYRFAKGEAIEHASGHQIQLQSGALDFQAVTDHGLYLGALPEMDNPENPLYTTELGTDLREGGGFARAIQGLRSGEFAALPQDAQDDAKRGAWQAIIDAAEAHNDPG
;
A
#
# COMPACT_ATOMS: atom_id res chain seq x y z
N MET A 1 -33.78 16.23 -48.08
CA MET A 1 -32.85 15.32 -47.37
C MET A 1 -33.04 15.50 -45.86
N LEU A 2 -33.69 14.57 -45.16
CA LEU A 2 -33.85 14.61 -43.69
C LEU A 2 -32.74 13.79 -43.01
N HIS A 3 -31.90 14.44 -42.20
CA HIS A 3 -30.91 13.77 -41.37
C HIS A 3 -31.54 13.25 -40.06
N ARG A 4 -31.72 11.93 -39.96
CA ARG A 4 -32.08 11.24 -38.71
C ARG A 4 -30.87 11.16 -37.77
N ARG A 5 -30.85 11.95 -36.70
CA ARG A 5 -29.93 11.76 -35.56
C ARG A 5 -30.28 10.47 -34.82
N ARG A 6 -29.41 9.45 -34.91
CA ARG A 6 -29.49 8.24 -34.06
C ARG A 6 -29.13 8.60 -32.62
N ARG A 7 -30.12 8.67 -31.71
CA ARG A 7 -29.87 8.69 -30.26
C ARG A 7 -29.31 7.32 -29.84
N ARG A 8 -28.03 7.26 -29.47
CA ARG A 8 -27.46 6.08 -28.78
C ARG A 8 -28.18 5.93 -27.44
N ARG A 9 -29.00 4.89 -27.29
CA ARG A 9 -29.55 4.47 -25.99
C ARG A 9 -28.38 4.08 -25.09
N ARG A 10 -28.11 4.86 -24.03
CA ARG A 10 -27.21 4.44 -22.95
C ARG A 10 -27.78 3.14 -22.37
N ARG A 11 -27.08 2.02 -22.54
CA ARG A 11 -27.39 0.79 -21.82
C ARG A 11 -27.20 1.09 -20.34
N ARG A 12 -28.28 1.07 -19.55
CA ARG A 12 -28.17 1.10 -18.08
C ARG A 12 -27.47 -0.19 -17.67
N CYS A 13 -26.29 -0.10 -17.07
CA CYS A 13 -25.70 -1.21 -16.33
C CYS A 13 -26.66 -1.55 -15.19
N ARG A 14 -27.44 -2.62 -15.36
CA ARG A 14 -28.22 -3.21 -14.27
C ARG A 14 -27.25 -4.06 -13.46
N HIS A 15 -26.48 -3.44 -12.56
CA HIS A 15 -25.85 -4.20 -11.50
C HIS A 15 -26.97 -4.79 -10.63
N ARG A 16 -27.09 -6.12 -10.59
CA ARG A 16 -27.96 -6.80 -9.62
C ARG A 16 -27.47 -6.41 -8.24
N ARG A 17 -28.27 -5.65 -7.50
CA ARG A 17 -28.04 -5.48 -6.06
C ARG A 17 -28.15 -6.87 -5.42
N ARG A 18 -27.12 -7.28 -4.67
CA ARG A 18 -27.22 -8.48 -3.84
C ARG A 18 -28.39 -8.32 -2.86
N ALA A 19 -29.05 -9.41 -2.52
CA ALA A 19 -30.08 -9.39 -1.49
C ALA A 19 -29.45 -8.90 -0.17
N PRO A 20 -30.16 -8.12 0.65
CA PRO A 20 -29.67 -7.70 1.96
C PRO A 20 -29.30 -8.92 2.81
N ASN A 21 -28.26 -8.81 3.66
CA ASN A 21 -27.94 -9.87 4.61
C ASN A 21 -29.15 -10.10 5.55
N PRO A 22 -29.81 -11.28 5.50
CA PRO A 22 -31.00 -11.55 6.32
C PRO A 22 -30.68 -11.62 7.82
N LEU A 23 -29.43 -11.94 8.18
CA LEU A 23 -28.96 -12.02 9.57
C LEU A 23 -28.64 -10.64 10.16
N LYS A 24 -28.49 -9.62 9.30
CA LYS A 24 -28.09 -8.25 9.68
C LYS A 24 -26.77 -8.20 10.46
N ASP A 25 -25.84 -9.09 10.12
CA ASP A 25 -24.51 -9.10 10.74
C ASP A 25 -23.81 -7.75 10.46
N ALA A 26 -23.16 -7.23 11.50
CA ALA A 26 -22.25 -6.09 11.38
C ALA A 26 -20.83 -6.63 11.19
N TYR A 27 -20.12 -6.09 10.20
CA TYR A 27 -18.73 -6.42 9.92
C TYR A 27 -17.83 -5.25 10.29
N PHE A 28 -16.69 -5.54 10.90
CA PHE A 28 -15.70 -4.59 11.38
C PHE A 28 -14.38 -4.81 10.66
N GLY A 29 -13.80 -3.74 10.17
CA GLY A 29 -12.55 -3.81 9.41
C GLY A 29 -11.90 -2.46 9.23
N ASP A 30 -10.66 -2.50 8.73
CA ASP A 30 -9.85 -1.32 8.45
C ASP A 30 -9.64 -1.16 6.95
N LEU A 31 -9.92 0.02 6.41
CA LEU A 31 -9.84 0.29 4.99
C LEU A 31 -8.63 1.17 4.62
N HIS A 32 -7.75 1.47 5.59
CA HIS A 32 -6.63 2.36 5.36
C HIS A 32 -5.39 1.95 6.17
N VAL A 33 -4.67 0.94 5.68
CA VAL A 33 -3.46 0.42 6.34
C VAL A 33 -2.25 0.56 5.41
N HIS A 34 -1.16 1.11 5.95
CA HIS A 34 0.11 1.23 5.24
C HIS A 34 1.09 0.16 5.71
N THR A 35 1.97 -0.26 4.80
CA THR A 35 3.04 -1.23 4.99
C THR A 35 4.38 -0.56 4.71
N LYS A 36 5.48 -1.33 4.79
CA LYS A 36 6.81 -0.84 4.40
C LYS A 36 6.88 -0.24 2.99
N TYR A 37 5.93 -0.56 2.10
CA TYR A 37 5.92 -0.03 0.74
C TYR A 37 5.41 1.41 0.63
N SER A 38 4.69 1.92 1.63
CA SER A 38 4.36 3.35 1.67
C SER A 38 5.52 4.16 2.22
N PHE A 39 5.83 5.28 1.58
CA PHE A 39 6.97 6.11 1.98
C PHE A 39 6.83 6.65 3.40
N ASP A 40 5.64 7.05 3.83
CA ASP A 40 5.39 7.62 5.15
C ASP A 40 5.59 6.58 6.25
N ALA A 41 5.00 5.39 6.09
CA ALA A 41 5.15 4.28 7.02
C ALA A 41 6.62 3.84 7.14
N TYR A 42 7.34 3.78 6.01
CA TYR A 42 8.76 3.45 6.04
C TYR A 42 9.59 4.46 6.84
N LEU A 43 9.31 5.76 6.67
CA LEU A 43 9.99 6.84 7.41
C LEU A 43 9.68 6.83 8.90
N PHE A 44 8.50 6.34 9.30
CA PHE A 44 8.15 6.11 10.70
C PHE A 44 8.66 4.79 11.28
N GLY A 45 9.43 4.02 10.49
CA GLY A 45 10.08 2.79 10.96
C GLY A 45 9.28 1.52 10.71
N THR A 46 8.14 1.56 10.03
CA THR A 46 7.39 0.35 9.67
C THR A 46 8.23 -0.51 8.72
N ARG A 47 8.47 -1.77 9.11
CA ARG A 47 9.19 -2.76 8.31
C ARG A 47 8.35 -3.99 7.94
N THR A 48 7.12 -4.05 8.44
CA THR A 48 6.13 -5.09 8.13
C THR A 48 5.65 -4.97 6.69
N ASN A 49 5.41 -6.11 6.07
CA ASN A 49 4.96 -6.22 4.69
C ASN A 49 3.43 -6.42 4.60
N PRO A 50 2.83 -6.48 3.38
CA PRO A 50 1.39 -6.72 3.23
C PRO A 50 0.88 -8.04 3.81
N ASP A 51 1.66 -9.13 3.76
CA ASP A 51 1.31 -10.42 4.38
C ASP A 51 1.22 -10.28 5.91
N ASP A 52 2.20 -9.62 6.54
CA ASP A 52 2.17 -9.32 7.98
C ASP A 52 0.91 -8.51 8.36
N ALA A 53 0.53 -7.53 7.52
CA ALA A 53 -0.67 -6.71 7.77
C ALA A 53 -1.94 -7.56 7.81
N TYR A 54 -2.12 -8.46 6.84
CA TYR A 54 -3.28 -9.36 6.80
C TYR A 54 -3.25 -10.43 7.89
N ARG A 55 -2.07 -10.96 8.26
CA ARG A 55 -1.92 -11.87 9.40
C ARG A 55 -2.32 -11.19 10.70
N PHE A 56 -1.88 -9.96 10.91
CA PHE A 56 -2.28 -9.14 12.06
C PHE A 56 -3.79 -8.89 12.09
N ALA A 57 -4.42 -8.58 10.95
CA ALA A 57 -5.87 -8.44 10.87
C ALA A 57 -6.63 -9.74 11.14
N LYS A 58 -6.07 -10.91 10.79
CA LYS A 58 -6.59 -12.23 11.19
C LYS A 58 -6.33 -12.57 12.67
N GLY A 59 -5.75 -11.64 13.42
CA GLY A 59 -5.50 -11.77 14.85
C GLY A 59 -4.21 -12.50 15.19
N GLU A 60 -3.28 -12.70 14.25
CA GLU A 60 -1.96 -13.23 14.58
C GLU A 60 -1.09 -12.17 15.26
N ALA A 61 -0.13 -12.62 16.08
CA ALA A 61 0.92 -11.75 16.58
C ALA A 61 1.98 -11.52 15.50
N ILE A 62 2.41 -10.27 15.35
CA ILE A 62 3.51 -9.87 14.45
C ILE A 62 4.58 -9.07 15.21
N GLU A 63 5.79 -9.04 14.67
CA GLU A 63 6.88 -8.26 15.24
C GLU A 63 6.70 -6.76 14.97
N HIS A 64 6.69 -5.95 16.02
CA HIS A 64 6.77 -4.50 15.95
C HIS A 64 8.20 -4.07 15.62
N ALA A 65 8.36 -2.93 14.95
CA ALA A 65 9.66 -2.39 14.55
C ALA A 65 10.67 -2.16 15.71
N SER A 66 10.20 -2.15 16.97
CA SER A 66 11.05 -2.07 18.17
C SER A 66 11.36 -3.43 18.81
N GLY A 67 11.10 -4.53 18.12
CA GLY A 67 11.54 -5.89 18.50
C GLY A 67 10.63 -6.63 19.49
N HIS A 68 9.40 -6.17 19.70
CA HIS A 68 8.42 -6.88 20.55
C HIS A 68 7.18 -7.28 19.72
N GLN A 69 6.43 -8.27 20.19
CA GLN A 69 5.23 -8.74 19.49
C GLN A 69 4.03 -7.81 19.76
N ILE A 70 3.22 -7.59 18.73
CA ILE A 70 1.93 -6.88 18.81
C ILE A 70 0.81 -7.75 18.24
N GLN A 71 -0.39 -7.58 18.76
CA GLN A 71 -1.60 -8.30 18.33
C GLN A 71 -2.85 -7.43 18.55
N LEU A 72 -3.87 -7.58 17.72
CA LEU A 72 -5.15 -6.92 17.91
C LEU A 72 -5.84 -7.40 19.20
N GLN A 73 -6.03 -6.49 20.15
CA GLN A 73 -6.74 -6.81 21.41
C GLN A 73 -8.24 -7.04 21.21
N SER A 74 -8.82 -6.50 20.13
CA SER A 74 -10.22 -6.70 19.75
C SER A 74 -10.52 -8.11 19.22
N GLY A 75 -9.50 -8.90 18.90
CA GLY A 75 -9.63 -10.08 18.05
C GLY A 75 -9.53 -9.74 16.56
N ALA A 76 -9.74 -10.76 15.72
CA ALA A 76 -9.63 -10.66 14.27
C ALA A 76 -10.68 -9.72 13.66
N LEU A 77 -10.30 -9.04 12.59
CA LEU A 77 -11.17 -8.22 11.75
C LEU A 77 -11.88 -9.07 10.70
N ASP A 78 -13.05 -8.62 10.26
CA ASP A 78 -13.79 -9.25 9.17
C ASP A 78 -13.21 -8.92 7.79
N PHE A 79 -12.59 -7.75 7.66
CA PHE A 79 -11.92 -7.31 6.43
C PHE A 79 -10.81 -6.30 6.72
N GLN A 80 -9.83 -6.22 5.81
CA GLN A 80 -8.80 -5.19 5.84
C GLN A 80 -8.41 -4.81 4.40
N ALA A 81 -7.99 -3.56 4.19
CA ALA A 81 -7.34 -3.13 2.95
C ALA A 81 -5.96 -2.53 3.23
N VAL A 82 -4.95 -3.02 2.50
CA VAL A 82 -3.64 -2.35 2.38
C VAL A 82 -3.77 -1.26 1.31
N THR A 83 -3.44 -0.03 1.69
CA THR A 83 -3.64 1.19 0.88
C THR A 83 -2.41 2.09 0.90
N ASP A 84 -1.26 1.54 0.56
CA ASP A 84 -0.01 2.29 0.48
C ASP A 84 -0.10 3.49 -0.48
N HIS A 85 0.69 4.54 -0.21
CA HIS A 85 0.79 5.67 -1.12
C HIS A 85 1.31 5.24 -2.49
N GLY A 86 0.59 5.61 -3.56
CA GLY A 86 1.05 5.39 -4.93
C GLY A 86 2.26 6.25 -5.33
N LEU A 87 2.47 7.37 -4.65
CA LEU A 87 3.65 8.22 -4.83
C LEU A 87 4.84 7.59 -4.09
N TYR A 88 5.93 7.32 -4.82
CA TYR A 88 7.13 6.63 -4.31
C TYR A 88 6.87 5.24 -3.72
N LEU A 89 5.80 4.57 -4.18
CA LEU A 89 5.46 3.21 -3.79
C LEU A 89 6.67 2.28 -3.94
N GLY A 90 7.11 1.69 -2.83
CA GLY A 90 8.24 0.76 -2.78
C GLY A 90 9.63 1.39 -2.89
N ALA A 91 9.76 2.68 -3.18
CA ALA A 91 11.06 3.29 -3.47
C ALA A 91 11.98 3.37 -2.25
N LEU A 92 11.43 3.64 -1.06
CA LEU A 92 12.24 3.83 0.15
C LEU A 92 12.88 2.53 0.66
N PRO A 93 12.17 1.38 0.72
CA PRO A 93 12.82 0.09 0.98
C PRO A 93 13.99 -0.21 0.03
N GLU A 94 13.88 0.16 -1.24
CA GLU A 94 14.95 -0.04 -2.22
C GLU A 94 16.15 0.87 -1.99
N MET A 95 16.00 1.98 -1.28
CA MET A 95 17.14 2.77 -0.83
C MET A 95 18.01 2.00 0.17
N ASP A 96 17.49 0.96 0.83
CA ASP A 96 18.24 0.07 1.73
C ASP A 96 18.81 -1.17 1.03
N ASN A 97 18.61 -1.31 -0.29
CA ASN A 97 19.08 -2.44 -1.08
C ASN A 97 20.36 -2.07 -1.87
N PRO A 98 21.55 -2.58 -1.51
CA PRO A 98 22.82 -2.23 -2.18
C PRO A 98 22.86 -2.49 -3.69
N GLU A 99 22.01 -3.40 -4.18
CA GLU A 99 21.92 -3.75 -5.60
C GLU A 99 20.99 -2.81 -6.39
N ASN A 100 20.25 -1.94 -5.72
CA ASN A 100 19.30 -1.03 -6.35
C ASN A 100 19.96 0.33 -6.67
N PRO A 101 19.73 0.93 -7.85
CA PRO A 101 20.24 2.27 -8.19
C PRO A 101 19.84 3.38 -7.20
N LEU A 102 18.72 3.22 -6.49
CA LEU A 102 18.27 4.17 -5.46
C LEU A 102 19.21 4.21 -4.25
N TYR A 103 19.95 3.14 -3.98
CA TYR A 103 20.88 3.04 -2.85
C TYR A 103 22.00 4.08 -2.93
N THR A 104 22.61 4.28 -4.09
CA THR A 104 23.75 5.19 -4.23
C THR A 104 23.34 6.65 -4.42
N THR A 105 22.05 6.97 -4.39
CA THR A 105 21.60 8.37 -4.50
C THR A 105 21.94 9.15 -3.23
N GLU A 106 22.14 10.47 -3.35
CA GLU A 106 22.38 11.35 -2.20
C GLU A 106 21.21 11.27 -1.21
N LEU A 107 19.98 11.40 -1.72
CA LEU A 107 18.77 11.26 -0.91
C LEU A 107 18.68 9.88 -0.22
N GLY A 108 18.94 8.79 -0.95
CA GLY A 108 18.95 7.45 -0.37
C GLY A 108 19.99 7.33 0.74
N THR A 109 21.21 7.83 0.51
CA THR A 109 22.31 7.83 1.48
C THR A 109 21.95 8.62 2.73
N ASP A 110 21.48 9.86 2.58
CA ASP A 110 21.07 10.71 3.70
C ASP A 110 19.95 10.08 4.53
N LEU A 111 18.98 9.43 3.88
CA LEU A 111 17.87 8.78 4.58
C LEU A 111 18.33 7.55 5.37
N ARG A 112 19.25 6.76 4.81
CA ARG A 112 19.85 5.61 5.52
C ARG A 112 20.74 6.03 6.69
N GLU A 113 21.49 7.11 6.54
CA GLU A 113 22.45 7.59 7.53
C GLU A 113 21.82 8.46 8.64
N GLY A 114 20.48 8.47 8.73
CA GLY A 114 19.76 9.04 9.84
C GLY A 114 19.10 10.41 9.57
N GLY A 115 19.00 10.84 8.32
CA GLY A 115 18.27 12.05 7.93
C GLY A 115 16.79 12.02 8.31
N GLY A 116 16.20 10.82 8.38
CA GLY A 116 14.85 10.58 8.91
C GLY A 116 13.75 11.37 8.22
N PHE A 117 12.63 11.57 8.93
CA PHE A 117 11.43 12.20 8.38
C PHE A 117 11.67 13.65 7.90
N ALA A 118 12.48 14.44 8.63
CA ALA A 118 12.77 15.82 8.26
C ALA A 118 13.50 15.91 6.91
N ARG A 119 14.51 15.05 6.69
CA ARG A 119 15.23 14.97 5.42
C ARG A 119 14.33 14.50 4.28
N ALA A 120 13.45 13.54 4.53
CA ALA A 120 12.49 13.08 3.53
C ALA A 120 11.52 14.20 3.11
N ILE A 121 10.99 14.97 4.06
CA ILE A 121 10.11 16.10 3.75
C ILE A 121 10.87 17.19 3.00
N GLN A 122 12.14 17.44 3.33
CA GLN A 122 12.99 18.32 2.54
C GLN A 122 13.11 17.79 1.10
N GLY A 123 13.46 16.52 0.90
CA GLY A 123 13.59 15.89 -0.40
C GLY A 123 12.30 15.93 -1.24
N LEU A 124 11.15 15.82 -0.58
CA LEU A 124 9.84 15.95 -1.23
C LEU A 124 9.59 17.39 -1.71
N ARG A 125 9.93 18.39 -0.88
CA ARG A 125 9.73 19.81 -1.18
C ARG A 125 10.73 20.34 -2.21
N SER A 126 11.96 19.85 -2.19
CA SER A 126 13.03 20.22 -3.12
C SER A 126 12.91 19.51 -4.47
N GLY A 127 12.07 18.47 -4.56
CA GLY A 127 11.90 17.68 -5.78
C GLY A 127 12.97 16.60 -5.98
N GLU A 128 13.84 16.34 -4.99
CA GLU A 128 14.87 15.30 -5.07
C GLU A 128 14.28 13.91 -5.28
N PHE A 129 13.15 13.59 -4.64
CA PHE A 129 12.45 12.32 -4.91
C PHE A 129 11.97 12.21 -6.37
N ALA A 130 11.50 13.32 -6.96
CA ALA A 130 11.08 13.34 -8.36
C ALA A 130 12.28 13.23 -9.32
N ALA A 131 13.48 13.60 -8.87
CA ALA A 131 14.73 13.51 -9.62
C ALA A 131 15.44 12.15 -9.48
N LEU A 132 14.94 11.23 -8.65
CA LEU A 132 15.49 9.88 -8.53
C LEU A 132 15.40 9.11 -9.87
N PRO A 133 16.33 8.16 -10.13
CA PRO A 133 16.29 7.31 -11.31
C PRO A 133 14.89 6.72 -11.56
N GLN A 134 14.28 7.11 -12.68
CA GLN A 134 12.87 6.82 -12.95
C GLN A 134 12.64 5.32 -13.20
N ASP A 135 13.58 4.66 -13.87
CA ASP A 135 13.58 3.22 -14.08
C ASP A 135 13.55 2.45 -12.75
N ALA A 136 14.42 2.80 -11.82
CA ALA A 136 14.47 2.17 -10.50
C ALA A 136 13.20 2.45 -9.68
N GLN A 137 12.64 3.68 -9.76
CA GLN A 137 11.34 3.99 -9.13
C GLN A 137 10.19 3.19 -9.73
N ASP A 138 10.18 3.00 -11.05
CA ASP A 138 9.12 2.26 -11.73
C ASP A 138 9.23 0.75 -11.50
N ASP A 139 10.45 0.21 -11.38
CA ASP A 139 10.67 -1.17 -10.95
C ASP A 139 10.24 -1.39 -9.50
N ALA A 140 10.64 -0.50 -8.58
CA ALA A 140 10.21 -0.56 -7.18
C ALA A 140 8.68 -0.53 -7.06
N LYS A 141 8.02 0.36 -7.80
CA LYS A 141 6.56 0.48 -7.85
C LYS A 141 5.90 -0.79 -8.38
N ARG A 142 6.41 -1.37 -9.48
CA ARG A 142 5.87 -2.62 -10.05
C ARG A 142 6.01 -3.77 -9.06
N GLY A 143 7.19 -3.92 -8.43
CA GLY A 143 7.45 -4.98 -7.45
C GLY A 143 6.55 -4.84 -6.23
N ALA A 144 6.49 -3.66 -5.63
CA ALA A 144 5.63 -3.38 -4.48
C ALA A 144 4.14 -3.57 -4.79
N TRP A 145 3.68 -3.06 -5.95
CA TRP A 145 2.30 -3.25 -6.39
C TRP A 145 1.94 -4.73 -6.56
N GLN A 146 2.83 -5.53 -7.16
CA GLN A 146 2.60 -6.96 -7.30
C GLN A 146 2.60 -7.66 -5.95
N ALA A 147 3.51 -7.33 -5.03
CA ALA A 147 3.53 -7.90 -3.68
C ALA A 147 2.26 -7.59 -2.88
N ILE A 148 1.70 -6.39 -3.04
CA ILE A 148 0.41 -6.02 -2.43
C ILE A 148 -0.73 -6.85 -3.02
N ILE A 149 -0.78 -7.03 -4.34
CA ILE A 149 -1.77 -7.91 -4.99
C ILE A 149 -1.63 -9.34 -4.49
N ASP A 150 -0.42 -9.88 -4.50
CA ASP A 150 -0.17 -11.29 -4.14
C ASP A 150 -0.60 -11.56 -2.70
N ALA A 151 -0.29 -10.66 -1.77
CA ALA A 151 -0.75 -10.77 -0.39
C ALA A 151 -2.28 -10.62 -0.27
N ALA A 152 -2.89 -9.66 -0.98
CA ALA A 152 -4.35 -9.51 -0.96
C ALA A 152 -5.05 -10.78 -1.46
N GLU A 153 -4.59 -11.36 -2.57
CA GLU A 153 -5.15 -12.59 -3.13
C GLU A 153 -4.90 -13.80 -2.22
N ALA A 154 -3.70 -13.94 -1.64
CA ALA A 154 -3.38 -15.03 -0.71
C ALA A 154 -4.23 -14.99 0.57
N HIS A 155 -4.65 -13.80 0.99
CA HIS A 155 -5.47 -13.62 2.20
C HIS A 155 -6.97 -13.46 1.93
N ASN A 156 -7.39 -13.37 0.67
CA ASN A 156 -8.78 -13.25 0.28
C ASN A 156 -9.51 -14.60 0.39
N ASP A 157 -10.22 -14.78 1.50
CA ASP A 157 -11.08 -15.94 1.76
C ASP A 157 -12.55 -15.48 1.83
N PRO A 158 -13.19 -15.23 0.67
CA PRO A 158 -14.59 -14.83 0.66
C PRO A 158 -15.47 -16.04 1.00
N GLY A 159 -16.17 -15.95 2.15
CA GLY A 159 -17.12 -16.97 2.63
C GLY A 159 -18.34 -17.23 1.74
#